data_AF-A0A920VZ34-F1
#
_entry.id   AF-A0A920VZ34-F1
#
_cell.length_a   1.000
_cell.length_b   1.000
_cell.length_c   1.000
_cell.angle_alpha   90.00
_cell.angle_beta   90.00
_cell.angle_gamma   90.00
#
_symmetry.space_group_name_H-M   'P 1'
#
loop_
_entity.id
_entity.type
_entity.pdbx_description
1 polymer ?
#
loop_
_entity_poly.entity_id
_entity_poly.type
_entity_poly.pdbx_seq_one_letter_code
_entity_poly.pdbx_strand_id
1 'polypeptide(L)'
;MSITSQSKVGKGDSFFLGGGKIGVLLLHGLLQTPAEVRPPAKRFHDSGFTVSGVLLPGHGTTPENLNETSRQNGLEPVKKHI
;
A
#
# COMPACT_ATOMS: atom_id res chain seq x y z
N MET A 1 20.85 15.84 15.93
CA MET A 1 20.54 14.39 15.96
C MET A 1 19.04 14.25 15.81
N SER A 2 18.54 14.06 14.59
CA SER A 2 17.10 13.96 14.34
C SER A 2 16.67 12.50 14.43
N ILE A 3 15.88 12.19 15.45
CA ILE A 3 15.18 10.92 15.58
C ILE A 3 14.07 10.84 14.53
N THR A 4 14.34 10.23 13.38
CA THR A 4 13.25 9.82 12.48
C THR A 4 12.58 8.62 13.13
N SER A 5 11.44 8.85 13.77
CA SER A 5 10.53 7.83 14.29
C SER A 5 10.16 6.87 13.15
N GLN A 6 10.82 5.71 13.10
CA GLN A 6 10.36 4.59 12.28
C GLN A 6 9.10 4.04 12.95
N SER A 7 7.95 4.50 12.48
CA SER A 7 6.66 3.89 12.83
C SER A 7 6.71 2.41 12.47
N LYS A 8 6.28 1.58 13.42
CA LYS A 8 6.23 0.12 13.28
C LYS A 8 5.34 -0.24 12.10
N VAL A 9 5.95 -0.60 10.95
CA VAL A 9 5.23 -1.00 9.74
C VAL A 9 4.48 -2.31 10.02
N GLY A 10 3.18 -2.20 10.27
CA GLY A 10 2.27 -3.30 10.46
C GLY A 10 2.03 -4.07 9.16
N LYS A 11 1.53 -5.31 9.28
CA LYS A 11 1.22 -6.15 8.12
C LYS A 11 0.15 -5.50 7.21
N GLY A 12 -0.70 -4.64 7.77
CA GLY A 12 -1.70 -3.85 7.03
C GLY A 12 -1.18 -2.54 6.44
N ASP A 13 0.08 -2.17 6.64
CA ASP A 13 0.58 -0.88 6.14
C ASP A 13 1.06 -0.99 4.69
N SER A 14 1.15 0.17 4.03
CA SER A 14 1.80 0.32 2.74
C SER A 14 3.21 -0.30 2.75
N PHE A 15 3.63 -0.85 1.62
CA PHE A 15 4.95 -1.44 1.47
C PHE A 15 5.52 -1.23 0.08
N PHE A 16 6.85 -1.32 -0.01
CA PHE A 16 7.60 -1.23 -1.24
C PHE A 16 8.68 -2.32 -1.26
N LEU A 17 8.76 -3.05 -2.37
CA LEU A 17 9.76 -4.08 -2.63
C LEU A 17 10.54 -3.68 -3.89
N GLY A 18 11.77 -3.20 -3.71
CA GLY A 18 12.63 -2.81 -4.83
C GLY A 18 13.16 -4.02 -5.59
N GLY A 19 13.06 -4.03 -6.91
CA GLY A 19 13.52 -5.11 -7.77
C GLY A 19 14.06 -4.60 -9.11
N GLY A 20 13.61 -5.18 -10.20
CA GLY A 20 13.98 -4.80 -11.56
C GLY A 20 13.28 -3.54 -12.06
N LYS A 21 13.49 -3.23 -13.35
CA LYS A 21 13.07 -1.97 -13.97
C LYS A 21 11.56 -1.84 -14.18
N ILE A 22 10.83 -2.95 -14.17
CA ILE A 22 9.37 -2.97 -14.38
C ILE A 22 8.67 -2.90 -13.03
N GLY A 23 7.76 -1.92 -12.88
CA GLY A 23 6.97 -1.68 -11.68
C GLY A 23 5.60 -2.37 -11.71
N VAL A 24 5.16 -2.89 -10.57
CA VAL A 24 3.82 -3.44 -10.34
C VAL A 24 3.20 -2.74 -9.14
N LEU A 25 2.02 -2.13 -9.33
CA LEU A 25 1.24 -1.53 -8.27
C LEU A 25 0.07 -2.44 -7.90
N LEU A 26 -0.05 -2.78 -6.61
CA LEU A 26 -1.11 -3.63 -6.09
C LEU A 26 -2.05 -2.81 -5.22
N LEU A 27 -3.35 -2.90 -5.53
CA LEU A 27 -4.42 -2.29 -4.77
C LEU A 27 -5.19 -3.39 -4.03
N HIS A 28 -5.50 -3.13 -2.76
CA HIS A 28 -6.36 -3.97 -1.96
C HIS A 28 -7.85 -3.64 -2.23
N GLY A 29 -8.75 -4.53 -1.83
CA GLY A 29 -10.19 -4.38 -1.93
C GLY A 29 -10.79 -3.47 -0.85
N LEU A 30 -12.10 -3.21 -0.98
CA LEU A 30 -12.88 -2.49 0.02
C LEU A 30 -12.94 -3.28 1.34
N LEU A 31 -12.86 -2.59 2.48
CA LEU A 31 -12.79 -3.17 3.83
C LEU A 31 -11.52 -3.98 4.13
N GLN A 32 -10.55 -3.99 3.21
CA GLN A 32 -9.29 -4.74 3.36
C GLN A 32 -8.10 -3.78 3.53
N THR A 33 -6.89 -4.36 3.64
CA THR A 33 -5.63 -3.62 3.78
C THR A 33 -4.58 -4.26 2.87
N PRO A 34 -3.44 -3.60 2.59
CA PRO A 34 -2.29 -4.16 1.88
C PRO A 34 -1.82 -5.55 2.35
N ALA A 35 -2.19 -5.98 3.56
CA ALA A 35 -1.91 -7.33 4.05
C ALA A 35 -2.34 -8.43 3.06
N GLU A 36 -3.46 -8.25 2.35
CA GLU A 36 -3.98 -9.25 1.43
C GLU A 36 -3.16 -9.39 0.14
N VAL A 37 -2.54 -8.29 -0.30
CA VAL A 37 -1.75 -8.26 -1.54
C VAL A 37 -0.27 -8.57 -1.29
N ARG A 38 0.14 -8.80 -0.03
CA ARG A 38 1.53 -9.21 0.28
C ARG A 38 1.91 -10.57 -0.33
N PRO A 39 1.08 -11.63 -0.28
CA PRO A 39 1.41 -12.89 -0.95
C PRO A 39 1.64 -12.78 -2.46
N PRO A 40 0.75 -12.14 -3.27
CA PRO A 40 1.04 -11.93 -4.69
C PRO A 40 2.21 -10.96 -4.91
N ALA A 41 2.39 -9.93 -4.06
CA ALA A 41 3.54 -9.02 -4.15
C ALA A 41 4.88 -9.76 -4.07
N LYS A 42 4.98 -10.73 -3.15
CA LYS A 42 6.19 -11.54 -3.02
C LYS A 42 6.47 -12.31 -4.31
N ARG A 43 5.44 -12.89 -4.94
CA ARG A 43 5.62 -13.65 -6.20
C ARG A 43 6.13 -12.76 -7.34
N PHE A 44 5.58 -11.56 -7.48
CA PHE A 44 6.08 -10.59 -8.47
C PHE A 44 7.51 -10.15 -8.14
N HIS A 45 7.80 -9.85 -6.87
CA HIS A 45 9.13 -9.45 -6.47
C HIS A 45 10.18 -10.56 -6.70
N ASP A 46 9.86 -11.81 -6.33
CA ASP A 46 10.69 -12.99 -6.58
C ASP A 46 10.93 -13.21 -8.10
N SER A 47 10.02 -12.72 -8.96
CA SER A 47 10.16 -12.75 -10.42
C SER A 47 10.96 -11.57 -10.98
N GLY A 48 11.51 -10.70 -10.13
CA GLY A 48 12.36 -9.58 -10.52
C GLY A 48 11.63 -8.25 -10.74
N PHE A 49 10.37 -8.11 -10.35
CA PHE A 49 9.65 -6.84 -10.46
C PHE A 49 9.89 -5.93 -9.24
N THR A 50 9.83 -4.62 -9.45
CA THR A 50 9.65 -3.65 -8.36
C THR A 50 8.17 -3.60 -8.02
N VAL A 51 7.78 -3.76 -6.76
CA VAL A 51 6.37 -3.89 -6.36
C VAL A 51 6.01 -2.90 -5.25
N SER A 52 4.90 -2.18 -5.40
CA SER A 52 4.33 -1.33 -4.36
C SER A 52 2.93 -1.78 -4.00
N GLY A 53 2.62 -1.83 -2.71
CA GLY A 53 1.27 -2.02 -2.19
C GLY A 53 0.89 -0.83 -1.33
N VAL A 54 -0.15 -0.10 -1.71
CA VAL A 54 -0.55 1.14 -1.05
C VAL A 54 -1.77 0.93 -0.16
N LEU A 55 -1.73 1.45 1.06
CA LEU A 55 -2.91 1.58 1.91
C LEU A 55 -3.74 2.76 1.42
N LEU A 56 -4.97 2.48 1.02
CA LEU A 56 -5.90 3.52 0.60
C LEU A 56 -6.38 4.34 1.81
N PRO A 57 -6.65 5.65 1.66
CA PRO A 57 -7.17 6.49 2.74
C PRO A 57 -8.39 5.86 3.42
N GLY A 58 -8.52 6.08 4.73
CA GLY A 58 -9.61 5.53 5.55
C GLY A 58 -9.44 4.05 5.91
N HIS A 59 -8.72 3.26 5.12
CA HIS A 59 -8.49 1.84 5.41
C HIS A 59 -7.40 1.65 6.47
N GLY A 60 -7.47 0.55 7.23
CA GLY A 60 -6.55 0.30 8.34
C GLY A 60 -6.74 1.24 9.55
N THR A 61 -7.83 2.02 9.57
CA THR A 61 -8.19 2.95 10.65
C THR A 61 -9.52 2.57 11.31
N THR A 62 -10.54 3.43 11.29
CA THR A 62 -11.89 3.17 11.81
C THR A 62 -12.95 3.21 10.68
N PRO A 63 -14.13 2.60 10.87
CA PRO A 63 -15.22 2.66 9.90
C PRO A 63 -15.69 4.07 9.57
N GLU A 64 -15.63 5.01 10.52
CA GLU A 64 -16.01 6.41 10.35
C GLU A 64 -15.07 7.10 9.35
N ASN A 65 -13.76 6.92 9.52
CA ASN A 65 -12.76 7.45 8.58
C ASN A 65 -12.94 6.87 7.16
N LEU A 66 -13.35 5.61 7.04
CA LEU A 66 -13.66 5.01 5.75
C LEU A 66 -14.90 5.64 5.10
N ASN A 67 -15.95 5.90 5.88
CA ASN A 67 -17.17 6.54 5.40
C ASN A 67 -16.95 7.99 4.91
N GLU A 68 -15.94 8.67 5.43
CA GLU A 68 -15.54 10.02 4.99
C GLU A 68 -14.74 10.00 3.67
N THR A 69 -14.27 8.83 3.22
CA THR A 69 -13.46 8.74 2.00
C THR A 69 -14.33 8.61 0.75
N SER A 70 -14.21 9.58 -0.14
CA SER A 70 -14.77 9.48 -1.49
C SER A 70 -13.86 8.64 -2.39
N ARG A 71 -14.45 8.06 -3.45
CA ARG A 71 -13.70 7.32 -4.49
C ARG A 71 -12.56 8.14 -5.09
N GLN A 72 -12.74 9.45 -5.24
CA GLN A 72 -11.74 10.35 -5.81
C GLN A 72 -10.55 10.50 -4.86
N ASN A 73 -10.80 10.67 -3.56
CA ASN A 73 -9.75 10.78 -2.54
C ASN A 73 -8.97 9.47 -2.39
N GLY A 74 -9.64 8.33 -2.59
CA GLY A 74 -9.03 7.00 -2.57
C GLY A 74 -7.92 6.81 -3.61
N LEU A 75 -8.01 7.45 -4.78
CA LEU A 75 -7.07 7.26 -5.90
C LEU A 75 -5.86 8.20 -5.87
N GLU A 76 -5.89 9.27 -5.07
CA GLU A 76 -4.78 10.25 -5.03
C GLU A 76 -3.43 9.62 -4.61
N PRO A 77 -3.35 8.69 -3.64
CA PRO A 77 -2.09 8.01 -3.32
C PRO A 77 -1.58 7.13 -4.46
N VAL A 78 -2.47 6.58 -5.29
CA VAL A 78 -2.13 5.74 -6.45
C VAL A 78 -1.35 6.55 -7.49
N LYS A 79 -1.77 7.80 -7.75
CA LYS A 79 -1.13 8.69 -8.74
C LYS A 79 0.32 9.03 -8.41
N LYS A 80 0.76 8.92 -7.15
CA LYS A 80 2.13 9.21 -6.74
C LYS A 80 3.12 8.06 -6.99
N HIS A 81 2.62 6.90 -7.43
CA HIS A 81 3.39 5.66 -7.60
C HIS A 81 3.52 5.22 -9.06
N ILE A 82 3.06 6.05 -10.00
CA ILE A 82 3.20 5.94 -11.45
C ILE A 82 3.91 7.18 -11.98
#